data_AF-A0A1B8P2M0-F1
#
_entry.id   AF-A0A1B8P2M0-F1
#
_cell.length_a   1.000
_cell.length_b   1.000
_cell.length_c   1.000
_cell.angle_alpha   90.00
_cell.angle_beta   90.00
_cell.angle_gamma   90.00
#
_symmetry.space_group_name_H-M   'P 1'
#
loop_
_entity.id
_entity.type
_entity.pdbx_description
1 polymer ?
#
loop_
_entity_poly.entity_id
_entity_poly.type
_entity_poly.pdbx_seq_one_letter_code
_entity_poly.pdbx_strand_id
1 'polypeptide(L)'
;MNCPVAVADSLDAAQAVVDTLGSRRPPVLTCWLGEKSPTEARRLFASRRIPTYETPEQAIRALRHLSSYWRNQQSLMETPPAVSDAITIDQAKAESIIDGVLEDGRSVLTEPEATAILAAYDIPTAPAITARTPEEASQAAQQLGFPVVVKILSRDISHKSDVGGVQLNLASPGAVLQAAEDMLASIQSIAPKARIDGFNVQSMIHRPDAHELIVGVAEDSVFGPLILFGQGGTAVEVIGDRVVGLPPLNQLLAREMIQESRISRLLRGYRDRPATDLEAITLTLIKLSHLVCGLERVVELDINPLLADPSGVIALDARIVVRAERAHRRPLAIRPYPYQLEQEIETQRGGRYALRPIRPEDENALVDMLRRSSKEDVRLRFFNTIQNFDHAFAARLTQIDYDREMAFVAMPPGEASIVGVVRLLATPDKEDAELAIMVRSDMKGSGLGYCLMEKILDYARSTGIRHVFADVLRENHRMVKMAEELGFAIEPKDNSSDPPMVTMTLDLAE
;
A
#
# COMPACT_ATOMS: atom_id res chain seq x y z
N MET A 1 35.06 -19.99 -5.78
CA MET A 1 34.61 -20.97 -6.80
C MET A 1 35.82 -21.78 -7.20
N ASN A 2 35.69 -23.08 -7.38
CA ASN A 2 36.76 -23.97 -7.81
C ASN A 2 36.29 -24.78 -9.01
N CYS A 3 37.11 -24.79 -10.06
CA CYS A 3 36.98 -25.70 -11.18
C CYS A 3 38.06 -26.77 -11.02
N PRO A 4 37.73 -28.07 -10.99
CA PRO A 4 38.72 -29.12 -10.88
C PRO A 4 39.73 -29.04 -12.03
N VAL A 5 41.02 -29.07 -11.70
CA VAL A 5 42.13 -29.14 -12.66
C VAL A 5 43.04 -30.29 -12.30
N ALA A 6 43.71 -30.88 -13.28
CA ALA A 6 44.53 -32.09 -13.07
C ALA A 6 45.72 -31.90 -12.10
N VAL A 7 46.08 -30.66 -11.79
CA VAL A 7 47.28 -30.30 -11.01
C VAL A 7 46.98 -29.79 -9.60
N ALA A 8 45.71 -29.67 -9.21
CA ALA A 8 45.32 -29.16 -7.89
C ALA A 8 44.16 -29.96 -7.29
N ASP A 9 44.30 -30.34 -6.03
CA ASP A 9 43.27 -31.07 -5.30
C ASP A 9 42.15 -30.11 -4.85
N SER A 10 40.91 -30.44 -5.25
CA SER A 10 39.71 -29.70 -4.87
C SER A 10 39.41 -29.78 -3.37
N LEU A 11 39.82 -30.86 -2.69
CA LEU A 11 39.65 -31.05 -1.25
C LEU A 11 40.61 -30.15 -0.46
N ASP A 12 41.88 -30.07 -0.84
CA ASP A 12 42.86 -29.17 -0.22
C ASP A 12 42.41 -27.70 -0.33
N ALA A 13 41.91 -27.31 -1.51
CA ALA A 13 41.35 -25.98 -1.71
C ALA A 13 40.13 -25.72 -0.80
N ALA A 14 39.29 -26.73 -0.56
CA ALA A 14 38.16 -26.62 0.35
C ALA A 14 38.60 -26.51 1.82
N GLN A 15 39.61 -27.29 2.22
CA GLN A 15 40.19 -27.24 3.56
C GLN A 15 40.79 -25.86 3.85
N ALA A 16 41.54 -25.29 2.89
CA ALA A 16 42.07 -23.93 3.01
C ALA A 16 40.97 -22.87 3.22
N VAL A 17 39.82 -23.01 2.53
CA VAL A 17 38.68 -22.11 2.74
C VAL A 17 38.10 -22.27 4.15
N VAL A 18 37.90 -23.51 4.62
CA VAL A 18 37.39 -23.79 5.97
C VAL A 18 38.32 -23.23 7.05
N ASP A 19 39.63 -23.44 6.91
CA ASP A 19 40.63 -22.98 7.87
C ASP A 19 40.70 -21.44 7.91
N THR A 20 40.59 -20.80 6.74
CA THR A 20 40.55 -19.33 6.63
C THR A 20 39.31 -18.74 7.32
N LEU A 21 38.16 -19.41 7.21
CA LEU A 21 36.93 -18.96 7.88
C LEU A 21 37.00 -19.15 9.40
N GLY A 22 37.62 -20.24 9.86
CA GLY A 22 37.77 -20.54 11.28
C GLY A 22 36.44 -20.54 12.02
N SER A 23 36.34 -19.77 13.12
CA SER A 23 35.11 -19.57 13.89
C SER A 23 34.21 -18.44 13.36
N ARG A 24 34.69 -17.67 12.38
CA ARG A 24 33.92 -16.57 11.81
C ARG A 24 32.79 -17.12 10.93
N ARG A 25 31.67 -16.40 10.90
CA ARG A 25 30.52 -16.74 10.05
C ARG A 25 30.17 -15.62 9.06
N PRO A 26 31.09 -15.18 8.20
CA PRO A 26 30.71 -14.33 7.08
C PRO A 26 29.81 -15.12 6.11
N PRO A 27 28.90 -14.44 5.38
CA PRO A 27 28.03 -15.10 4.41
C PRO A 27 28.85 -15.58 3.21
N VAL A 28 29.33 -16.82 3.25
CA VAL A 28 30.13 -17.44 2.18
C VAL A 28 29.35 -18.56 1.52
N LEU A 29 29.28 -18.49 0.19
CA LEU A 29 28.69 -19.51 -0.67
C LEU A 29 29.83 -20.16 -1.49
N THR A 30 29.90 -21.48 -1.49
CA THR A 30 30.94 -22.21 -2.23
C THR A 30 30.36 -22.86 -3.48
N CYS A 31 31.12 -22.87 -4.57
CA CYS A 31 30.76 -23.52 -5.83
C CYS A 31 31.96 -24.32 -6.33
N TRP A 32 31.88 -25.64 -6.21
CA TRP A 32 32.91 -26.59 -6.63
C TRP A 32 32.33 -27.42 -7.79
N LEU A 33 32.81 -27.14 -8.99
CA LEU A 33 32.19 -27.60 -10.25
C LEU A 33 32.35 -29.11 -10.47
N GLY A 34 31.30 -29.74 -10.96
CA GLY A 34 31.30 -31.15 -11.37
C GLY A 34 30.78 -32.11 -10.29
N GLU A 35 30.46 -33.33 -10.71
CA GLU A 35 29.64 -34.24 -9.89
C GLU A 35 30.49 -35.09 -8.93
N LYS A 36 31.54 -35.75 -9.43
CA LYS A 36 32.29 -36.80 -8.68
C LYS A 36 33.55 -36.29 -7.98
N SER A 37 34.40 -35.54 -8.67
CA SER A 37 35.68 -35.07 -8.12
C SER A 37 35.54 -34.19 -6.88
N PRO A 38 34.56 -33.27 -6.78
CA PRO A 38 34.45 -32.36 -5.64
C PRO A 38 33.50 -32.84 -4.54
N THR A 39 33.00 -34.08 -4.58
CA THR A 39 31.99 -34.57 -3.63
C THR A 39 32.48 -34.49 -2.17
N GLU A 40 33.74 -34.84 -1.92
CA GLU A 40 34.31 -34.79 -0.57
C GLU A 40 34.49 -33.35 -0.07
N ALA A 41 34.93 -32.44 -0.95
CA ALA A 41 34.98 -31.00 -0.65
C ALA A 41 33.58 -30.45 -0.28
N ARG A 42 32.53 -30.84 -1.02
CA ARG A 42 31.15 -30.44 -0.71
C ARG A 42 30.66 -31.01 0.64
N ARG A 43 31.00 -32.26 0.96
CA ARG A 43 30.70 -32.85 2.29
C ARG A 43 31.39 -32.11 3.42
N LEU A 44 32.65 -31.71 3.23
CA LEU A 44 33.42 -30.92 4.20
C LEU A 44 32.76 -29.55 4.47
N PHE A 45 32.31 -28.85 3.43
CA PHE A 45 31.57 -27.61 3.59
C PHE A 45 30.25 -27.82 4.36
N ALA A 46 29.47 -28.84 3.98
CA ALA A 46 28.21 -29.17 4.63
C ALA A 46 28.38 -29.52 6.12
N SER A 47 29.40 -30.29 6.50
CA SER A 47 29.68 -30.63 7.90
C SER A 47 30.05 -29.42 8.75
N ARG A 48 30.52 -28.34 8.12
CA ARG A 48 30.82 -27.05 8.77
C ARG A 48 29.69 -26.03 8.64
N ARG A 49 28.51 -26.43 8.12
CA ARG A 49 27.36 -25.57 7.84
C ARG A 49 27.69 -24.42 6.86
N ILE A 50 28.60 -24.65 5.93
CA ILE A 50 28.93 -23.73 4.84
C ILE A 50 28.11 -24.16 3.60
N PRO A 51 27.24 -23.29 3.05
CA PRO A 51 26.49 -23.59 1.84
C PRO A 51 27.41 -23.92 0.66
N THR A 52 27.06 -24.97 -0.09
CA THR A 52 27.86 -25.47 -1.22
C THR A 52 26.97 -25.87 -2.40
N TYR A 53 27.42 -25.56 -3.62
CA TYR A 53 26.66 -25.74 -4.86
C TYR A 53 27.52 -26.38 -5.95
N GLU A 54 26.86 -27.04 -6.89
CA GLU A 54 27.53 -27.78 -7.98
C GLU A 54 27.79 -26.90 -9.19
N THR A 55 26.97 -25.85 -9.38
CA THR A 55 27.09 -24.94 -10.51
C THR A 55 27.07 -23.47 -10.06
N PRO A 56 27.64 -22.56 -10.86
CA PRO A 56 27.60 -21.12 -10.59
C PRO A 56 26.17 -20.60 -10.53
N GLU A 57 25.29 -21.09 -11.40
CA GLU A 57 23.89 -20.66 -11.49
C GLU A 57 23.12 -20.97 -10.21
N GLN A 58 23.37 -22.14 -9.60
CA GLN A 58 22.77 -22.49 -8.30
C GLN A 58 23.27 -21.58 -7.19
N ALA A 59 24.57 -21.32 -7.13
CA ALA A 59 25.17 -20.43 -6.12
C ALA A 59 24.65 -18.98 -6.27
N ILE A 60 24.58 -18.46 -7.50
CA ILE A 60 24.04 -17.13 -7.78
C ILE A 60 22.54 -17.05 -7.50
N ARG A 61 21.76 -18.11 -7.81
CA ARG A 61 20.35 -18.17 -7.45
C ARG A 61 20.15 -18.12 -5.94
N ALA A 62 20.94 -18.87 -5.18
CA ALA A 62 20.91 -18.82 -3.72
C ALA A 62 21.30 -17.45 -3.16
N LEU A 63 22.36 -16.82 -3.70
CA LEU A 63 22.74 -15.46 -3.34
C LEU A 63 21.61 -14.46 -3.63
N ARG A 64 20.93 -14.61 -4.77
CA ARG A 64 19.77 -13.78 -5.12
C ARG A 64 18.66 -13.93 -4.09
N HIS A 65 18.32 -15.17 -3.69
CA HIS A 65 17.30 -15.39 -2.66
C HIS A 65 17.69 -14.77 -1.32
N LEU A 66 18.95 -14.90 -0.88
CA LEU A 66 19.43 -14.27 0.35
C LEU A 66 19.38 -12.74 0.27
N SER A 67 19.80 -12.17 -0.86
CA SER A 67 19.74 -10.72 -1.09
C SER A 67 18.31 -10.21 -1.15
N SER A 68 17.39 -10.92 -1.81
CA SER A 68 15.97 -10.57 -1.88
C SER A 68 15.33 -10.70 -0.51
N TYR A 69 15.58 -11.77 0.23
CA TYR A 69 15.08 -11.94 1.59
C TYR A 69 15.54 -10.79 2.49
N TRP A 70 16.83 -10.46 2.47
CA TRP A 70 17.37 -9.37 3.27
C TRP A 70 16.76 -8.02 2.88
N ARG A 71 16.65 -7.72 1.58
CA ARG A 71 15.99 -6.49 1.12
C ARG A 71 14.54 -6.43 1.57
N ASN A 72 13.76 -7.50 1.38
CA ASN A 72 12.37 -7.55 1.83
C ASN A 72 12.27 -7.35 3.35
N GLN A 73 13.18 -7.92 4.15
CA GLN A 73 13.20 -7.68 5.60
C GLN A 73 13.52 -6.22 5.93
N GLN A 74 14.44 -5.57 5.20
CA GLN A 74 14.68 -4.15 5.37
C GLN A 74 13.46 -3.31 4.95
N SER A 75 12.87 -3.55 3.77
CA SER A 75 11.68 -2.85 3.30
C SER A 75 10.47 -3.03 4.23
N LEU A 76 10.34 -4.20 4.89
CA LEU A 76 9.33 -4.46 5.92
C LEU A 76 9.61 -3.76 7.26
N MET A 77 10.81 -3.22 7.46
CA MET A 77 11.16 -2.44 8.64
C MET A 77 11.28 -0.95 8.32
N GLU A 78 11.40 -0.55 7.05
CA GLU A 78 11.49 0.86 6.68
C GLU A 78 10.22 1.60 7.10
N THR A 79 10.40 2.61 7.94
CA THR A 79 9.33 3.55 8.28
C THR A 79 9.04 4.38 7.03
N PRO A 80 7.84 4.25 6.42
CA PRO A 80 7.47 5.14 5.33
C PRO A 80 7.50 6.58 5.87
N PRO A 81 8.01 7.55 5.11
CA PRO A 81 7.76 8.93 5.47
C PRO A 81 6.26 9.16 5.46
N ALA A 82 5.74 9.90 6.45
CA ALA A 82 4.34 10.31 6.47
C ALA A 82 4.02 10.94 5.11
N VAL A 83 3.22 10.24 4.29
CA VAL A 83 2.65 10.86 3.10
C VAL A 83 1.83 12.00 3.63
N SER A 84 2.27 13.23 3.35
CA SER A 84 1.75 14.44 3.99
C SER A 84 0.24 14.45 3.94
N ASP A 85 -0.39 14.99 4.99
CA ASP A 85 -1.82 15.33 5.07
C ASP A 85 -2.31 16.29 3.93
N ALA A 86 -1.51 16.50 2.88
CA ALA A 86 -1.77 17.35 1.73
C ALA A 86 -2.54 16.67 0.59
N ILE A 87 -2.85 15.36 0.66
CA ILE A 87 -3.75 14.75 -0.33
C ILE A 87 -5.19 15.08 0.08
N THR A 88 -5.85 15.92 -0.71
CA THR A 88 -7.28 16.18 -0.53
C THR A 88 -8.06 15.03 -1.15
N ILE A 89 -8.76 14.25 -0.33
CA ILE A 89 -9.58 13.12 -0.77
C ILE A 89 -11.04 13.44 -0.49
N ASP A 90 -11.86 13.45 -1.54
CA ASP A 90 -13.32 13.56 -1.45
C ASP A 90 -13.98 12.22 -1.83
N GLN A 91 -13.83 11.24 -0.94
CA GLN A 91 -14.35 9.89 -1.15
C GLN A 91 -15.88 9.89 -1.29
N ALA A 92 -16.58 10.75 -0.53
CA ALA A 92 -18.04 10.84 -0.57
C ALA A 92 -18.55 11.28 -1.95
N LYS A 93 -17.90 12.25 -2.60
CA LYS A 93 -18.22 12.65 -3.97
C LYS A 93 -17.99 11.53 -4.96
N ALA A 94 -16.87 10.82 -4.85
CA ALA A 94 -16.58 9.69 -5.74
C ALA A 94 -17.61 8.55 -5.58
N GLU A 95 -17.99 8.24 -4.34
CA GLU A 95 -19.05 7.26 -4.05
C GLU A 95 -20.40 7.66 -4.64
N SER A 96 -20.79 8.93 -4.50
CA SER A 96 -22.04 9.45 -5.09
C SER A 96 -22.08 9.36 -6.61
N ILE A 97 -20.95 9.56 -7.30
CA ILE A 97 -20.84 9.36 -8.75
C ILE A 97 -21.07 7.88 -9.09
N ILE A 98 -20.44 6.98 -8.34
CA ILE A 98 -20.59 5.53 -8.54
C ILE A 98 -22.04 5.10 -8.28
N ASP A 99 -22.70 5.62 -7.25
CA ASP A 99 -24.12 5.37 -6.97
C ASP A 99 -24.98 5.71 -8.19
N GLY A 100 -24.84 6.91 -8.76
CA GLY A 100 -25.61 7.32 -9.93
C GLY A 100 -25.36 6.45 -11.18
N VAL A 101 -24.13 5.98 -11.37
CA VAL A 101 -23.78 5.06 -12.49
C VAL A 101 -24.48 3.71 -12.32
N LEU A 102 -24.50 3.18 -11.09
CA LEU A 102 -25.10 1.88 -10.79
C LEU A 102 -26.64 1.96 -10.79
N GLU A 103 -27.22 3.05 -10.31
CA GLU A 103 -28.66 3.34 -10.38
C GLU A 103 -29.15 3.42 -11.84
N ASP A 104 -28.31 3.95 -12.73
CA ASP A 104 -28.52 3.94 -14.19
C ASP A 104 -28.43 2.52 -14.82
N GLY A 105 -28.13 1.48 -14.03
CA GLY A 105 -27.91 0.12 -14.50
C GLY A 105 -26.62 -0.07 -15.30
N ARG A 106 -25.65 0.85 -15.16
CA ARG A 106 -24.36 0.81 -15.86
C ARG A 106 -23.27 0.24 -14.97
N SER A 107 -22.22 -0.28 -15.60
CA SER A 107 -20.99 -0.74 -14.94
C SER A 107 -19.75 0.00 -15.42
N VAL A 108 -19.86 0.86 -16.43
CA VAL A 108 -18.73 1.62 -16.99
C VAL A 108 -19.05 3.10 -16.88
N LEU A 109 -18.09 3.85 -16.34
CA LEU A 109 -18.18 5.30 -16.22
C LEU A 109 -17.94 5.96 -17.57
N THR A 110 -18.65 7.05 -17.80
CA THR A 110 -18.33 7.98 -18.88
C THR A 110 -17.06 8.77 -18.55
N GLU A 111 -16.44 9.37 -19.57
CA GLU A 111 -15.19 10.12 -19.40
C GLU A 111 -15.31 11.31 -18.41
N PRO A 112 -16.39 12.11 -18.40
CA PRO A 112 -16.58 13.15 -17.37
C PRO A 112 -16.71 12.58 -15.95
N GLU A 113 -17.42 11.45 -15.80
CA GLU A 113 -17.57 10.75 -14.51
C GLU A 113 -16.22 10.22 -14.02
N ALA A 114 -15.44 9.58 -14.89
CA ALA A 114 -14.11 9.07 -14.57
C ALA A 114 -13.14 10.20 -14.18
N THR A 115 -13.14 11.29 -14.94
CA THR A 115 -12.33 12.48 -14.67
C THR A 115 -12.71 13.12 -13.32
N ALA A 116 -13.99 13.16 -12.99
CA ALA A 116 -14.47 13.68 -11.71
C ALA A 116 -14.03 12.82 -10.52
N ILE A 117 -13.98 11.49 -10.67
CA ILE A 117 -13.42 10.59 -9.65
C ILE A 117 -11.92 10.81 -9.50
N LEU A 118 -11.16 10.88 -10.59
CA LEU A 118 -9.72 11.15 -10.52
C LEU A 118 -9.42 12.49 -9.83
N ALA A 119 -10.20 13.53 -10.13
CA ALA A 119 -10.10 14.83 -9.49
C ALA A 119 -10.44 14.79 -7.99
N ALA A 120 -11.36 13.92 -7.56
CA ALA A 120 -11.68 13.73 -6.14
C ALA A 120 -10.53 13.11 -5.32
N TYR A 121 -9.53 12.53 -5.99
CA TYR A 121 -8.29 12.02 -5.40
C TYR A 121 -7.06 12.86 -5.80
N ASP A 122 -7.28 14.08 -6.29
CA ASP A 122 -6.23 15.03 -6.70
C ASP A 122 -5.29 14.48 -7.79
N ILE A 123 -5.79 13.60 -8.68
CA ILE A 123 -5.05 13.11 -9.84
C ILE A 123 -5.24 14.12 -10.98
N PRO A 124 -4.18 14.78 -11.49
CA PRO A 124 -4.31 15.82 -12.51
C PRO A 124 -4.88 15.27 -13.81
N THR A 125 -5.93 15.93 -14.32
CA THR A 125 -6.60 15.60 -15.58
C THR A 125 -6.66 16.81 -16.49
N ALA A 126 -6.73 16.59 -17.79
CA ALA A 126 -6.86 17.70 -18.75
C ALA A 126 -8.25 18.37 -18.63
N PRO A 127 -8.31 19.72 -18.52
CA PRO A 127 -9.56 20.45 -18.40
C PRO A 127 -10.54 20.10 -19.50
N ALA A 128 -11.78 19.80 -19.12
CA ALA A 128 -12.83 19.39 -20.04
C ALA A 128 -14.19 19.99 -19.67
N ILE A 129 -15.01 20.24 -20.69
CA ILE A 129 -16.38 20.73 -20.57
C ILE A 129 -17.28 19.83 -21.43
N THR A 130 -18.34 19.32 -20.83
CA THR A 130 -19.38 18.55 -21.53
C THR A 130 -20.34 19.49 -22.25
N ALA A 131 -20.69 19.16 -23.49
CA ALA A 131 -21.62 19.88 -24.33
C ALA A 131 -22.65 18.91 -24.94
N ARG A 132 -23.91 19.31 -25.11
CA ARG A 132 -24.98 18.47 -25.68
C ARG A 132 -25.15 18.64 -27.17
N THR A 133 -24.76 19.78 -27.73
CA THR A 133 -24.88 20.09 -29.16
C THR A 133 -23.55 20.54 -29.75
N PRO A 134 -23.39 20.50 -31.09
CA PRO A 134 -22.24 21.07 -31.78
C PRO A 134 -21.99 22.55 -31.44
N GLU A 135 -23.06 23.35 -31.28
CA GLU A 135 -22.96 24.76 -30.91
C GLU A 135 -22.47 24.94 -29.47
N GLU A 136 -22.99 24.15 -28.53
CA GLU A 136 -22.49 24.13 -27.16
C GLU A 136 -21.02 23.69 -27.11
N ALA A 137 -20.61 22.73 -27.94
CA ALA A 137 -19.21 22.29 -28.03
C ALA A 137 -18.29 23.41 -28.53
N SER A 138 -18.76 24.18 -29.52
CA SER A 138 -18.06 25.36 -30.04
C SER A 138 -17.89 26.44 -28.96
N GLN A 139 -18.92 26.69 -28.14
CA GLN A 139 -18.87 27.63 -27.02
C GLN A 139 -17.94 27.13 -25.89
N ALA A 140 -18.02 25.85 -25.55
CA ALA A 140 -17.13 25.23 -24.57
C ALA A 140 -15.66 25.34 -24.99
N ALA A 141 -15.36 25.16 -26.28
CA ALA A 141 -14.01 25.34 -26.82
C ALA A 141 -13.51 26.79 -26.69
N GLN A 142 -14.38 27.79 -26.89
CA GLN A 142 -14.03 29.20 -26.66
C GLN A 142 -13.67 29.47 -25.19
N GLN A 143 -14.36 28.83 -24.25
CA GLN A 143 -14.09 28.98 -22.83
C GLN A 143 -12.77 28.33 -22.41
N LEU A 144 -12.46 27.14 -22.96
CA LEU A 144 -11.23 26.41 -22.67
C LEU A 144 -9.98 27.00 -23.33
N GLY A 145 -10.16 27.68 -24.47
CA GLY A 145 -9.07 28.15 -25.31
C GLY A 145 -8.52 27.06 -26.24
N PHE A 146 -7.87 27.49 -27.32
CA PHE A 146 -7.42 26.62 -28.41
C PHE A 146 -5.92 26.27 -28.33
N PRO A 147 -5.48 25.13 -28.91
CA PRO A 147 -6.32 24.12 -29.57
C PRO A 147 -7.07 23.22 -28.58
N VAL A 148 -8.18 22.63 -29.04
CA VAL A 148 -8.99 21.68 -28.27
C VAL A 148 -9.10 20.32 -28.96
N VAL A 149 -9.53 19.34 -28.18
CA VAL A 149 -9.98 18.02 -28.61
C VAL A 149 -11.47 17.93 -28.40
N VAL A 150 -12.19 17.34 -29.35
CA VAL A 150 -13.61 16.99 -29.21
C VAL A 150 -13.72 15.48 -29.26
N LYS A 151 -14.31 14.90 -28.23
CA LYS A 151 -14.61 13.46 -28.16
C LYS A 151 -16.11 13.25 -28.08
N ILE A 152 -16.63 12.21 -28.73
CA ILE A 152 -18.03 11.83 -28.57
C ILE A 152 -18.28 11.36 -27.14
N LEU A 153 -19.42 11.78 -26.58
CA LEU A 153 -19.96 11.25 -25.33
C LEU A 153 -21.14 10.33 -25.67
N SER A 154 -20.92 9.03 -25.51
CA SER A 154 -21.93 8.01 -25.77
C SER A 154 -21.69 6.81 -24.87
N ARG A 155 -22.74 6.34 -24.20
CA ARG A 155 -22.74 5.11 -23.41
C ARG A 155 -22.60 3.84 -24.26
N ASP A 156 -22.94 3.93 -25.55
CA ASP A 156 -22.98 2.78 -26.46
C ASP A 156 -21.69 2.64 -27.31
N ILE A 157 -20.77 3.61 -27.23
CA ILE A 157 -19.52 3.65 -28.00
C ILE A 157 -18.32 3.63 -27.05
N SER A 158 -17.69 2.46 -26.90
CA SER A 158 -16.47 2.30 -26.09
C SER A 158 -15.20 2.73 -26.85
N HIS A 159 -15.01 2.25 -28.08
CA HIS A 159 -13.85 2.58 -28.92
C HIS A 159 -14.12 3.80 -29.80
N LYS A 160 -13.99 5.00 -29.21
CA LYS A 160 -14.34 6.27 -29.86
C LYS A 160 -13.56 6.51 -31.15
N SER A 161 -12.27 6.23 -31.17
CA SER A 161 -11.41 6.45 -32.33
C SER A 161 -11.85 5.65 -33.56
N ASP A 162 -12.35 4.43 -33.36
CA ASP A 162 -12.73 3.51 -34.45
C ASP A 162 -13.96 3.98 -35.23
N VAL A 163 -14.80 4.82 -34.62
CA VAL A 163 -16.00 5.40 -35.23
C VAL A 163 -15.81 6.87 -35.64
N GLY A 164 -14.58 7.38 -35.58
CA GLY A 164 -14.29 8.80 -35.80
C GLY A 164 -14.78 9.72 -34.68
N GLY A 165 -15.04 9.16 -33.50
CA GLY A 165 -15.53 9.84 -32.30
C GLY A 165 -14.48 10.66 -31.54
N VAL A 166 -13.32 10.94 -32.14
CA VAL A 166 -12.25 11.79 -31.57
C VAL A 166 -11.70 12.69 -32.67
N GLN A 167 -11.73 14.00 -32.45
CA GLN A 167 -11.18 15.02 -33.34
C GLN A 167 -10.18 15.87 -32.56
N LEU A 168 -8.93 15.90 -33.04
CA LEU A 168 -7.79 16.51 -32.35
C LEU A 168 -7.39 17.85 -32.99
N ASN A 169 -6.67 18.67 -32.23
CA ASN A 169 -6.00 19.88 -32.72
C ASN A 169 -6.93 20.90 -33.40
N LEU A 170 -8.14 21.07 -32.85
CA LEU A 170 -9.13 22.00 -33.38
C LEU A 170 -8.78 23.42 -32.90
N ALA A 171 -8.47 24.32 -33.83
CA ALA A 171 -7.88 25.63 -33.54
C ALA A 171 -8.88 26.81 -33.56
N SER A 172 -10.16 26.55 -33.83
CA SER A 172 -11.17 27.61 -33.88
C SER A 172 -12.57 27.12 -33.54
N PRO A 173 -13.50 28.01 -33.15
CA PRO A 173 -14.88 27.62 -32.84
C PRO A 173 -15.61 27.03 -34.05
N GLY A 174 -15.32 27.54 -35.25
CA GLY A 174 -15.88 27.03 -36.50
C GLY A 174 -15.36 25.62 -36.83
N ALA A 175 -14.08 25.36 -36.58
CA ALA A 175 -13.50 24.03 -36.75
C ALA A 175 -14.13 23.02 -35.78
N VAL A 176 -14.41 23.44 -34.54
CA VAL A 176 -15.09 22.61 -33.54
C VAL A 176 -16.53 22.29 -33.95
N LEU A 177 -17.29 23.29 -34.40
CA LEU A 177 -18.66 23.10 -34.86
C LEU A 177 -18.71 22.09 -36.01
N GLN A 178 -17.89 22.30 -37.04
CA GLN A 178 -17.82 21.41 -38.20
C GLN A 178 -17.41 20.00 -37.80
N ALA A 179 -16.37 19.87 -36.97
CA ALA A 179 -15.88 18.56 -36.52
C ALA A 179 -16.94 17.79 -35.72
N ALA A 180 -17.75 18.48 -34.90
CA ALA A 180 -18.83 17.87 -34.14
C ALA A 180 -19.99 17.42 -35.05
N GLU A 181 -20.36 18.21 -36.06
CA GLU A 181 -21.37 17.84 -37.07
C GLU A 181 -20.92 16.62 -37.91
N ASP A 182 -19.68 16.66 -38.40
CA ASP A 182 -19.08 15.57 -39.18
C ASP A 182 -19.00 14.27 -38.36
N MET A 183 -18.67 14.39 -37.07
CA MET A 183 -18.64 13.27 -36.14
C MET A 183 -20.02 12.62 -35.96
N LEU A 184 -21.07 13.42 -35.78
CA LEU A 184 -22.44 12.89 -35.69
C LEU A 184 -22.87 12.19 -36.99
N ALA A 185 -22.55 12.78 -38.14
CA ALA A 185 -22.86 12.18 -39.45
C ALA A 185 -22.15 10.84 -39.65
N SER A 186 -20.86 10.76 -39.29
CA SER A 186 -20.06 9.52 -39.33
C SER A 186 -20.67 8.43 -38.43
N ILE A 187 -20.96 8.78 -37.17
CA ILE A 187 -21.50 7.82 -36.20
C ILE A 187 -22.89 7.35 -36.60
N GLN A 188 -23.74 8.22 -37.14
CA GLN A 188 -25.05 7.83 -37.66
C GLN A 188 -24.95 6.80 -38.80
N SER A 189 -23.86 6.81 -39.57
CA SER A 189 -23.60 5.83 -40.63
C SER A 189 -23.07 4.50 -40.08
N ILE A 190 -22.11 4.55 -39.14
CA ILE A 190 -21.40 3.36 -38.63
C ILE A 190 -22.20 2.66 -37.53
N ALA A 191 -22.81 3.43 -36.63
CA ALA A 191 -23.51 2.95 -35.44
C ALA A 191 -24.87 3.68 -35.26
N PRO A 192 -25.84 3.47 -36.17
CA PRO A 192 -27.11 4.23 -36.22
C PRO A 192 -28.01 4.04 -34.99
N LYS A 193 -27.74 3.03 -34.15
CA LYS A 193 -28.48 2.72 -32.93
C LYS A 193 -27.80 3.27 -31.66
N ALA A 194 -26.61 3.83 -31.77
CA ALA A 194 -25.87 4.35 -30.62
C ALA A 194 -26.56 5.62 -30.10
N ARG A 195 -26.77 5.67 -28.78
CA ARG A 195 -27.27 6.86 -28.10
C ARG A 195 -26.13 7.84 -27.89
N ILE A 196 -26.31 9.06 -28.38
CA ILE A 196 -25.33 10.14 -28.22
C ILE A 196 -25.81 11.07 -27.13
N ASP A 197 -25.04 11.15 -26.05
CA ASP A 197 -25.33 12.01 -24.91
C ASP A 197 -24.75 13.43 -25.10
N GLY A 198 -23.80 13.58 -26.04
CA GLY A 198 -23.21 14.85 -26.45
C GLY A 198 -21.74 14.71 -26.84
N PHE A 199 -20.94 15.69 -26.41
CA PHE A 199 -19.51 15.82 -26.67
C PHE A 199 -18.77 16.15 -25.37
N ASN A 200 -17.54 15.66 -25.27
CA ASN A 200 -16.57 16.13 -24.28
C ASN A 200 -15.54 16.99 -25.00
N VAL A 201 -15.50 18.29 -24.70
CA VAL A 201 -14.51 19.22 -25.24
C VAL A 201 -13.40 19.38 -24.23
N GLN A 202 -12.16 19.08 -24.62
CA GLN A 202 -11.01 19.02 -23.74
C GLN A 202 -9.87 19.90 -24.27
N SER A 203 -9.11 20.56 -23.39
CA SER A 203 -7.91 21.29 -23.81
C SER A 203 -6.88 20.33 -24.44
N MET A 204 -6.32 20.69 -25.59
CA MET A 204 -5.27 19.90 -26.23
C MET A 204 -3.96 20.07 -25.46
N ILE A 205 -3.54 19.02 -24.75
CA ILE A 205 -2.27 19.02 -24.04
C ILE A 205 -1.13 18.71 -25.03
N HIS A 206 -0.24 19.67 -25.23
CA HIS A 206 0.95 19.50 -26.06
C HIS A 206 2.22 19.43 -25.21
N ARG A 207 2.69 18.21 -24.95
CA ARG A 207 3.93 17.93 -24.21
C ARG A 207 4.82 16.98 -25.04
N PRO A 208 5.54 17.49 -26.06
CA PRO A 208 6.22 16.65 -27.05
C PRO A 208 7.34 15.78 -26.46
N ASP A 209 7.90 16.18 -25.32
CA ASP A 209 8.94 15.44 -24.61
C ASP A 209 8.39 14.59 -23.45
N ALA A 210 7.07 14.55 -23.24
CA ALA A 210 6.48 13.71 -22.21
C ALA A 210 6.58 12.23 -22.57
N HIS A 211 6.77 11.42 -21.54
CA HIS A 211 6.64 9.98 -21.61
C HIS A 211 5.16 9.61 -21.43
N GLU A 212 4.66 8.75 -22.30
CA GLU A 212 3.36 8.08 -22.11
C GLU A 212 3.54 6.91 -21.16
N LEU A 213 2.82 6.94 -20.04
CA LEU A 213 2.77 5.90 -19.03
C LEU A 213 1.37 5.30 -18.99
N ILE A 214 1.30 4.05 -18.52
CA ILE A 214 0.03 3.41 -18.16
C ILE A 214 0.04 3.17 -16.65
N VAL A 215 -1.06 3.56 -16.00
CA VAL A 215 -1.28 3.30 -14.58
C VAL A 215 -2.70 2.79 -14.42
N GLY A 216 -2.86 1.65 -13.76
CA GLY A 216 -4.18 1.05 -13.64
C GLY A 216 -4.37 0.23 -12.38
N VAL A 217 -5.62 -0.18 -12.19
CA VAL A 217 -6.09 -1.10 -11.17
C VAL A 217 -6.75 -2.28 -11.88
N ALA A 218 -6.41 -3.48 -11.44
CA ALA A 218 -7.07 -4.70 -11.86
C ALA A 218 -7.39 -5.57 -10.64
N GLU A 219 -8.38 -6.44 -10.77
CA GLU A 219 -8.69 -7.44 -9.75
C GLU A 219 -8.06 -8.80 -10.13
N ASP A 220 -7.26 -9.35 -9.22
CA ASP A 220 -6.71 -10.69 -9.31
C ASP A 220 -7.50 -11.70 -8.48
N SER A 221 -7.57 -12.92 -9.01
CA SER A 221 -8.33 -14.03 -8.42
C SER A 221 -7.74 -14.59 -7.12
N VAL A 222 -6.53 -14.21 -6.73
CA VAL A 222 -5.88 -14.65 -5.49
C VAL A 222 -5.68 -13.46 -4.55
N PHE A 223 -5.06 -12.40 -5.06
CA PHE A 223 -4.60 -11.24 -4.28
C PHE A 223 -5.62 -10.10 -4.19
N GLY A 224 -6.71 -10.18 -4.94
CA GLY A 224 -7.69 -9.09 -5.02
C GLY A 224 -7.13 -7.89 -5.79
N PRO A 225 -7.38 -6.66 -5.35
CA PRO A 225 -6.99 -5.46 -6.10
C PRO A 225 -5.46 -5.35 -6.24
N LEU A 226 -5.02 -5.04 -7.45
CA LEU A 226 -3.63 -4.84 -7.84
C LEU A 226 -3.48 -3.48 -8.52
N ILE A 227 -2.34 -2.83 -8.33
CA ILE A 227 -1.96 -1.62 -9.08
C ILE A 227 -0.91 -2.00 -10.13
N LEU A 228 -1.11 -1.53 -11.35
CA LEU A 228 -0.24 -1.71 -12.49
C LEU A 228 0.46 -0.39 -12.83
N PHE A 229 1.75 -0.46 -13.10
CA PHE A 229 2.56 0.64 -13.61
C PHE A 229 3.40 0.16 -14.79
N GLY A 230 3.52 0.98 -15.84
CA GLY A 230 4.33 0.63 -16.99
C GLY A 230 4.45 1.71 -18.04
N GLN A 231 5.16 1.38 -19.11
CA GLN A 231 5.21 2.20 -20.32
C GLN A 231 3.85 2.16 -21.03
N GLY A 232 3.33 3.33 -21.39
CA GLY A 232 2.10 3.51 -22.18
C GLY A 232 2.32 3.55 -23.69
N GLY A 233 1.26 3.86 -24.44
CA GLY A 233 1.25 3.98 -25.90
C GLY A 233 0.82 2.72 -26.66
N THR A 234 0.67 2.80 -27.98
CA THR A 234 0.15 1.69 -28.81
C THR A 234 1.05 0.44 -28.86
N ALA A 235 2.30 0.55 -28.40
CA ALA A 235 3.24 -0.57 -28.31
C ALA A 235 3.12 -1.39 -26.99
N VAL A 236 2.21 -1.00 -26.09
CA VAL A 236 1.99 -1.64 -24.76
C VAL A 236 1.72 -3.15 -24.87
N GLU A 237 0.99 -3.59 -25.91
CA GLU A 237 0.65 -5.01 -26.10
C GLU A 237 1.87 -5.88 -26.48
N VAL A 238 2.97 -5.27 -26.93
CA VAL A 238 4.13 -5.99 -27.50
C VAL A 238 5.36 -5.98 -26.58
N ILE A 239 5.57 -4.93 -25.78
CA ILE A 239 6.81 -4.73 -24.99
C ILE A 239 6.74 -5.38 -23.60
N GLY A 240 5.54 -5.55 -23.03
CA GLY A 240 5.31 -6.26 -21.77
C GLY A 240 6.02 -5.63 -20.55
N ASP A 241 6.23 -4.31 -20.55
CA ASP A 241 6.81 -3.58 -19.41
C ASP A 241 5.73 -3.20 -18.40
N ARG A 242 5.33 -4.16 -17.56
CA ARG A 242 4.33 -3.98 -16.51
C ARG A 242 4.88 -4.45 -15.18
N VAL A 243 4.80 -3.58 -14.17
CA VAL A 243 5.10 -3.88 -12.78
C VAL A 243 3.80 -3.85 -12.00
N VAL A 244 3.67 -4.77 -11.05
CA VAL A 244 2.47 -4.95 -10.22
C VAL A 244 2.82 -4.63 -8.77
N GLY A 245 1.97 -3.86 -8.11
CA GLY A 245 2.04 -3.58 -6.68
C GLY A 245 0.73 -3.93 -5.97
N LEU A 246 0.84 -4.26 -4.69
CA LEU A 246 -0.29 -4.55 -3.82
C LEU A 246 -0.67 -3.29 -3.03
N PRO A 247 -1.88 -2.75 -3.19
CA PRO A 247 -2.36 -1.66 -2.33
C PRO A 247 -2.55 -2.12 -0.86
N PRO A 248 -2.35 -1.24 0.13
CA PRO A 248 -1.95 0.16 0.00
C PRO A 248 -0.46 0.35 -0.37
N LEU A 249 -0.17 1.30 -1.27
CA LEU A 249 1.19 1.72 -1.62
C LEU A 249 1.62 2.91 -0.76
N ASN A 250 2.82 2.81 -0.21
CA ASN A 250 3.54 3.94 0.37
C ASN A 250 4.59 4.48 -0.63
N GLN A 251 5.31 5.54 -0.24
CA GLN A 251 6.31 6.18 -1.12
C GLN A 251 7.45 5.23 -1.53
N LEU A 252 7.89 4.34 -0.64
CA LEU A 252 8.91 3.35 -0.95
C LEU A 252 8.41 2.36 -2.00
N LEU A 253 7.27 1.71 -1.75
CA LEU A 253 6.68 0.72 -2.65
C LEU A 253 6.38 1.31 -4.03
N ALA A 254 5.81 2.51 -4.09
CA ALA A 254 5.56 3.20 -5.36
C ALA A 254 6.86 3.51 -6.12
N ARG A 255 7.92 3.95 -5.43
CA ARG A 255 9.24 4.17 -6.06
C ARG A 255 9.87 2.88 -6.53
N GLU A 256 9.78 1.80 -5.76
CA GLU A 256 10.25 0.48 -6.16
C GLU A 256 9.55 0.02 -7.44
N MET A 257 8.22 0.13 -7.50
CA MET A 257 7.44 -0.18 -8.71
C MET A 257 7.95 0.59 -9.94
N ILE A 258 8.20 1.90 -9.78
CA ILE A 258 8.75 2.71 -10.86
C ILE A 258 10.15 2.21 -11.25
N GLN A 259 11.03 1.94 -10.29
CA GLN A 259 12.41 1.52 -10.54
C GLN A 259 12.51 0.14 -11.20
N GLU A 260 11.61 -0.78 -10.91
CA GLU A 260 11.58 -2.11 -11.49
C GLU A 260 11.12 -2.11 -12.97
N SER A 261 10.38 -1.08 -13.37
CA SER A 261 9.98 -0.92 -14.77
C SER A 261 11.18 -0.69 -15.69
N ARG A 262 11.08 -1.12 -16.94
CA ARG A 262 12.11 -0.87 -17.97
C ARG A 262 12.13 0.61 -18.37
N ILE A 263 10.98 1.27 -18.36
CA ILE A 263 10.86 2.71 -18.65
C ILE A 263 11.56 3.59 -17.61
N SER A 264 11.82 3.08 -16.39
CA SER A 264 12.57 3.80 -15.34
C SER A 264 13.87 4.45 -15.81
N ARG A 265 14.58 3.82 -16.76
CA ARG A 265 15.82 4.36 -17.34
C ARG A 265 15.58 5.59 -18.20
N LEU A 266 14.45 5.63 -18.92
CA LEU A 266 14.05 6.78 -19.73
C LEU A 266 13.55 7.92 -18.85
N LEU A 267 12.81 7.60 -17.78
CA LEU A 267 12.29 8.58 -16.82
C LEU A 267 13.39 9.36 -16.09
N ARG A 268 14.57 8.77 -15.90
CA ARG A 268 15.74 9.45 -15.30
C ARG A 268 16.44 10.43 -16.25
N GLY A 269 15.93 10.59 -17.46
CA GLY A 269 16.52 11.42 -18.51
C GLY A 269 17.60 10.67 -19.29
N TYR A 270 17.75 11.04 -20.56
CA TYR A 270 18.80 10.51 -21.44
C TYR A 270 19.16 11.54 -22.50
N ARG A 271 20.46 11.73 -22.75
CA ARG A 271 20.98 12.72 -23.71
C ARG A 271 20.35 14.10 -23.44
N ASP A 272 19.61 14.64 -24.41
CA ASP A 272 18.98 15.95 -24.37
C ASP A 272 17.60 15.94 -23.70
N ARG A 273 17.10 14.77 -23.27
CA ARG A 273 15.83 14.68 -22.54
C ARG A 273 16.05 14.80 -21.03
N PRO A 274 15.42 15.81 -20.38
CA PRO A 274 15.47 15.94 -18.93
C PRO A 274 14.75 14.80 -18.22
N ALA A 275 15.08 14.59 -16.95
CA ALA A 275 14.37 13.64 -16.10
C ALA A 275 12.93 14.09 -15.87
N THR A 276 11.98 13.14 -15.87
CA THR A 276 10.59 13.40 -15.49
C THR A 276 10.50 13.69 -14.00
N ASP A 277 9.41 14.34 -13.57
CA ASP A 277 9.08 14.44 -12.16
C ASP A 277 8.67 13.07 -11.59
N LEU A 278 9.67 12.32 -11.10
CA LEU A 278 9.47 11.00 -10.48
C LEU A 278 8.61 11.08 -9.22
N GLU A 279 8.61 12.22 -8.52
CA GLU A 279 7.80 12.41 -7.33
C GLU A 279 6.32 12.54 -7.70
N ALA A 280 5.99 13.27 -8.76
CA ALA A 280 4.62 13.36 -9.27
C ALA A 280 4.07 11.99 -9.72
N ILE A 281 4.89 11.15 -10.36
CA ILE A 281 4.51 9.77 -10.70
C ILE A 281 4.28 8.94 -9.43
N THR A 282 5.19 9.03 -8.46
CA THR A 282 5.11 8.33 -7.16
C THR A 282 3.83 8.71 -6.42
N LEU A 283 3.53 10.00 -6.31
CA LEU A 283 2.31 10.50 -5.68
C LEU A 283 1.05 10.05 -6.40
N THR A 284 1.08 9.92 -7.73
CA THR A 284 -0.07 9.42 -8.51
C THR A 284 -0.36 7.95 -8.20
N LEU A 285 0.66 7.12 -8.06
CA LEU A 285 0.50 5.71 -7.62
C LEU A 285 -0.08 5.62 -6.21
N ILE A 286 0.38 6.47 -5.29
CA ILE A 286 -0.17 6.54 -3.92
C ILE A 286 -1.64 7.00 -3.94
N LYS A 287 -1.97 8.06 -4.68
CA LYS A 287 -3.35 8.57 -4.85
C LYS A 287 -4.27 7.49 -5.43
N LEU A 288 -3.82 6.77 -6.45
CA LEU A 288 -4.54 5.64 -7.01
C LEU A 288 -4.71 4.51 -5.99
N SER A 289 -3.70 4.29 -5.14
CA SER A 289 -3.79 3.36 -4.03
C SER A 289 -4.84 3.75 -2.99
N HIS A 290 -4.94 5.03 -2.64
CA HIS A 290 -6.02 5.49 -1.76
C HIS A 290 -7.40 5.33 -2.42
N LEU A 291 -7.50 5.59 -3.74
CA LEU A 291 -8.73 5.40 -4.51
C LEU A 291 -9.22 3.96 -4.45
N VAL A 292 -8.36 2.98 -4.76
CA VAL A 292 -8.74 1.56 -4.77
C VAL A 292 -8.99 0.99 -3.38
N CYS A 293 -8.36 1.56 -2.33
CA CYS A 293 -8.62 1.20 -0.94
C CYS A 293 -9.96 1.74 -0.43
N GLY A 294 -10.33 2.98 -0.79
CA GLY A 294 -11.58 3.60 -0.36
C GLY A 294 -12.80 3.17 -1.19
N LEU A 295 -12.64 3.01 -2.51
CA LEU A 295 -13.73 2.71 -3.42
C LEU A 295 -13.79 1.21 -3.75
N GLU A 296 -14.38 0.43 -2.86
CA GLU A 296 -14.54 -1.04 -3.04
C GLU A 296 -15.30 -1.40 -4.32
N ARG A 297 -16.14 -0.50 -4.84
CA ARG A 297 -16.94 -0.76 -6.04
C ARG A 297 -16.16 -0.64 -7.34
N VAL A 298 -14.94 -0.09 -7.32
CA VAL A 298 -14.05 0.02 -8.48
C VAL A 298 -13.30 -1.31 -8.67
N VAL A 299 -13.60 -2.00 -9.77
CA VAL A 299 -13.01 -3.31 -10.11
C VAL A 299 -11.91 -3.21 -11.17
N GLU A 300 -11.97 -2.18 -12.01
CA GLU A 300 -10.96 -1.89 -13.03
C GLU A 300 -10.84 -0.36 -13.16
N LEU A 301 -9.61 0.12 -13.24
CA LEU A 301 -9.31 1.51 -13.57
C LEU A 301 -8.10 1.51 -14.49
N ASP A 302 -8.16 2.22 -15.60
CA ASP A 302 -7.01 2.38 -16.51
C ASP A 302 -6.83 3.86 -16.84
N ILE A 303 -5.66 4.41 -16.53
CA ILE A 303 -5.22 5.74 -16.96
C ILE A 303 -4.22 5.52 -18.09
N ASN A 304 -4.67 5.77 -19.31
CA ASN A 304 -3.87 5.51 -20.51
C ASN A 304 -4.24 6.49 -21.65
N PRO A 305 -3.39 7.47 -21.98
CA PRO A 305 -2.06 7.71 -21.40
C PRO A 305 -2.09 8.62 -20.15
N LEU A 306 -1.19 8.33 -19.21
CA LEU A 306 -0.69 9.30 -18.23
C LEU A 306 0.58 9.93 -18.80
N LEU A 307 0.54 11.21 -19.16
CA LEU A 307 1.73 11.92 -19.61
C LEU A 307 2.59 12.32 -18.42
N ALA A 308 3.91 12.11 -18.52
CA ALA A 308 4.88 12.51 -17.50
C ALA A 308 6.09 13.24 -18.12
N ASP A 309 6.43 14.40 -17.57
CA ASP A 309 7.57 15.22 -17.98
C ASP A 309 8.16 15.94 -16.74
N PRO A 310 9.15 16.86 -16.88
CA PRO A 310 9.71 17.57 -15.73
C PRO A 310 8.74 18.48 -14.98
N SER A 311 7.58 18.82 -15.58
CA SER A 311 6.55 19.69 -14.98
C SER A 311 5.48 18.91 -14.20
N GLY A 312 5.59 17.59 -14.13
CA GLY A 312 4.66 16.73 -13.41
C GLY A 312 3.96 15.73 -14.34
N VAL A 313 2.75 15.34 -13.95
CA VAL A 313 1.94 14.36 -14.67
C VAL A 313 0.55 14.89 -15.03
N ILE A 314 -0.05 14.33 -16.07
CA ILE A 314 -1.43 14.63 -16.46
C ILE A 314 -2.10 13.43 -17.14
N ALA A 315 -3.25 13.01 -16.62
CA ALA A 315 -4.08 11.98 -17.21
C ALA A 315 -4.88 12.56 -18.38
N LEU A 316 -4.73 11.96 -19.57
CA LEU A 316 -5.45 12.39 -20.78
C LEU A 316 -6.74 11.61 -21.01
N ASP A 317 -6.74 10.34 -20.60
CA ASP A 317 -7.88 9.47 -20.67
C ASP A 317 -7.91 8.51 -19.49
N ALA A 318 -9.12 8.13 -19.09
CA ALA A 318 -9.35 7.24 -17.98
C ALA A 318 -10.60 6.40 -18.20
N ARG A 319 -10.48 5.09 -17.98
CA ARG A 319 -11.58 4.15 -18.01
C ARG A 319 -11.77 3.56 -16.63
N ILE A 320 -12.98 3.65 -16.07
CA ILE A 320 -13.32 3.08 -14.76
C ILE A 320 -14.51 2.14 -14.92
N VAL A 321 -14.37 0.93 -14.40
CA VAL A 321 -15.42 -0.09 -14.33
C VAL A 321 -15.79 -0.32 -12.87
N VAL A 322 -17.09 -0.31 -12.60
CA VAL A 322 -17.69 -0.48 -11.28
C VAL A 322 -18.68 -1.64 -11.25
N ARG A 323 -18.94 -2.16 -10.05
CA ARG A 323 -19.89 -3.24 -9.81
C ARG A 323 -20.86 -2.89 -8.68
N ALA A 324 -22.14 -3.23 -8.88
CA ALA A 324 -23.22 -2.94 -7.93
C ALA A 324 -23.17 -3.78 -6.65
N GLU A 325 -22.70 -5.03 -6.76
CA GLU A 325 -22.75 -5.96 -5.63
C GLU A 325 -21.53 -5.83 -4.71
N ARG A 326 -21.78 -5.92 -3.41
CA ARG A 326 -20.82 -6.42 -2.40
C ARG A 326 -20.49 -7.92 -2.59
N ALA A 327 -20.68 -8.46 -3.79
CA ALA A 327 -20.34 -9.84 -4.11
C ALA A 327 -18.82 -9.91 -4.29
N HIS A 328 -18.15 -10.19 -3.18
CA HIS A 328 -16.85 -10.84 -3.15
C HIS A 328 -15.78 -10.14 -3.98
N ARG A 329 -15.69 -8.80 -3.93
CA ARG A 329 -14.37 -8.20 -4.16
C ARG A 329 -13.45 -8.87 -3.15
N ARG A 330 -12.39 -9.51 -3.64
CA ARG A 330 -11.44 -10.11 -2.72
C ARG A 330 -10.89 -9.01 -1.82
N PRO A 331 -10.78 -9.25 -0.50
CA PRO A 331 -10.22 -8.26 0.37
C PRO A 331 -8.81 -7.90 -0.11
N LEU A 332 -8.41 -6.67 0.17
CA LEU A 332 -7.03 -6.26 -0.07
C LEU A 332 -6.09 -7.25 0.63
N ALA A 333 -5.05 -7.69 -0.09
CA ALA A 333 -4.03 -8.57 0.47
C ALA A 333 -3.33 -7.94 1.69
N ILE A 334 -3.30 -6.61 1.74
CA ILE A 334 -2.78 -5.80 2.86
C ILE A 334 -3.90 -4.86 3.31
N ARG A 335 -4.23 -4.87 4.61
CA ARG A 335 -5.27 -3.99 5.15
C ARG A 335 -4.78 -2.54 5.20
N PRO A 336 -5.56 -1.57 4.68
CA PRO A 336 -5.24 -0.16 4.80
C PRO A 336 -5.41 0.31 6.24
N TYR A 337 -4.82 1.47 6.53
CA TYR A 337 -5.00 2.14 7.80
C TYR A 337 -6.51 2.42 8.05
N PRO A 338 -7.09 1.99 9.20
CA PRO A 338 -8.52 2.12 9.44
C PRO A 338 -8.87 3.48 10.05
N TYR A 339 -8.93 4.52 9.21
CA TYR A 339 -9.26 5.89 9.59
C TYR A 339 -10.57 6.02 10.39
N GLN A 340 -11.56 5.16 10.12
CA GLN A 340 -12.84 5.15 10.83
C GLN A 340 -12.74 4.79 12.32
N LEU A 341 -11.59 4.30 12.79
CA LEU A 341 -11.36 3.97 14.20
C LEU A 341 -10.73 5.12 14.99
N GLU A 342 -10.39 6.24 14.34
CA GLU A 342 -9.91 7.45 15.00
C GLU A 342 -11.04 8.15 15.75
N GLN A 343 -10.77 8.58 16.99
CA GLN A 343 -11.75 9.27 17.83
C GLN A 343 -11.07 10.08 18.94
N GLU A 344 -11.80 11.03 19.52
CA GLU A 344 -11.42 11.62 20.81
C GLU A 344 -12.01 10.78 21.94
N ILE A 345 -11.23 10.58 23.01
CA ILE A 345 -11.68 9.94 24.25
C ILE A 345 -11.52 10.88 25.43
N GLU A 346 -12.45 10.79 26.37
CA GLU A 346 -12.38 11.49 27.65
C GLU A 346 -12.38 10.46 28.79
N THR A 347 -11.39 10.57 29.68
CA THR A 347 -11.27 9.72 30.86
C THR A 347 -12.27 10.13 31.93
N GLN A 348 -12.63 9.21 32.83
CA GLN A 348 -13.50 9.51 33.98
C GLN A 348 -12.98 10.64 34.89
N ARG A 349 -11.70 10.99 34.79
CA ARG A 349 -11.07 12.10 35.52
C ARG A 349 -10.94 13.39 34.69
N GLY A 350 -11.63 13.47 33.54
CA GLY A 350 -11.70 14.66 32.69
C GLY A 350 -10.49 14.90 31.77
N GLY A 351 -9.54 13.96 31.69
CA GLY A 351 -8.43 14.03 30.74
C GLY A 351 -8.89 13.65 29.34
N ARG A 352 -8.59 14.49 28.34
CA ARG A 352 -8.93 14.28 26.92
C ARG A 352 -7.71 13.79 26.14
N TYR A 353 -7.94 12.87 25.19
CA TYR A 353 -6.90 12.31 24.35
C TYR A 353 -7.43 12.04 22.93
N ALA A 354 -6.59 12.27 21.93
CA ALA A 354 -6.80 11.72 20.60
C ALA A 354 -6.41 10.24 20.64
N LEU A 355 -7.29 9.38 20.15
CA LEU A 355 -7.10 7.94 20.08
C LEU A 355 -7.18 7.49 18.62
N ARG A 356 -6.15 6.79 18.14
CA ARG A 356 -6.13 6.26 16.78
C ARG A 356 -5.34 4.95 16.69
N PRO A 357 -5.55 4.13 15.65
CA PRO A 357 -4.65 3.03 15.36
C PRO A 357 -3.19 3.51 15.24
N ILE A 358 -2.26 2.66 15.65
CA ILE A 358 -0.81 2.92 15.49
C ILE A 358 -0.47 2.94 14.00
N ARG A 359 0.49 3.78 13.62
CA ARG A 359 1.02 3.86 12.27
C ARG A 359 2.52 3.53 12.28
N PRO A 360 3.10 3.07 11.16
CA PRO A 360 4.55 2.91 11.04
C PRO A 360 5.34 4.14 11.52
N GLU A 361 4.87 5.36 11.22
CA GLU A 361 5.54 6.62 11.56
C GLU A 361 5.63 6.90 13.07
N ASP A 362 4.89 6.16 13.89
CA ASP A 362 4.88 6.31 15.34
C ASP A 362 6.13 5.79 16.04
N GLU A 363 7.10 5.23 15.31
CA GLU A 363 8.31 4.62 15.90
C GLU A 363 8.99 5.53 16.91
N ASN A 364 9.25 6.79 16.53
CA ASN A 364 9.92 7.73 17.41
C ASN A 364 9.06 8.09 18.63
N ALA A 365 7.77 8.36 18.43
CA ALA A 365 6.85 8.71 19.51
C ALA A 365 6.65 7.55 20.50
N LEU A 366 6.62 6.31 20.00
CA LEU A 366 6.53 5.10 20.80
C LEU A 366 7.81 4.87 21.60
N VAL A 367 8.98 4.99 20.97
CA VAL A 367 10.27 4.88 21.65
C VAL A 367 10.41 5.95 22.72
N ASP A 368 9.96 7.17 22.46
CA ASP A 368 9.96 8.26 23.43
C ASP A 368 9.03 7.98 24.61
N MET A 369 7.84 7.40 24.38
CA MET A 369 6.96 6.92 25.45
C MET A 369 7.66 5.90 26.35
N LEU A 370 8.36 4.92 25.75
CA LEU A 370 9.09 3.88 26.49
C LEU A 370 10.24 4.48 27.31
N ARG A 371 11.01 5.42 26.74
CA ARG A 371 12.11 6.11 27.42
C ARG A 371 11.65 7.01 28.57
N ARG A 372 10.46 7.60 28.46
CA ARG A 372 9.84 8.42 29.51
C ARG A 372 9.12 7.58 30.58
N SER A 373 9.06 6.27 30.40
CA SER A 373 8.50 5.34 31.39
C SER A 373 9.58 4.80 32.31
N SER A 374 9.20 4.41 33.52
CA SER A 374 10.11 3.77 34.47
C SER A 374 10.58 2.42 33.93
N LYS A 375 11.83 2.03 34.24
CA LYS A 375 12.39 0.72 33.84
C LYS A 375 11.51 -0.44 34.33
N GLU A 376 10.91 -0.27 35.49
CA GLU A 376 10.01 -1.26 36.08
C GLU A 376 8.74 -1.42 35.24
N ASP A 377 8.14 -0.33 34.76
CA ASP A 377 6.93 -0.41 33.93
C ASP A 377 7.19 -1.03 32.55
N VAL A 378 8.36 -0.76 31.98
CA VAL A 378 8.82 -1.42 30.75
C VAL A 378 9.00 -2.92 31.02
N ARG A 379 9.61 -3.29 32.15
CA ARG A 379 9.79 -4.71 32.53
C ARG A 379 8.46 -5.41 32.74
N LEU A 380 7.49 -4.77 33.40
CA LEU A 380 6.15 -5.32 33.59
C LEU A 380 5.43 -5.57 32.26
N ARG A 381 5.68 -4.75 31.23
CA ARG A 381 5.10 -4.89 29.89
C ARG A 381 5.76 -5.96 29.02
N PHE A 382 7.08 -6.08 29.08
CA PHE A 382 7.86 -6.93 28.16
C PHE A 382 8.48 -8.17 28.83
N PHE A 383 8.22 -8.37 30.12
CA PHE A 383 8.78 -9.44 30.97
C PHE A 383 10.31 -9.45 31.05
N ASN A 384 10.98 -8.42 30.54
CA ASN A 384 12.43 -8.33 30.48
C ASN A 384 12.90 -6.87 30.56
N THR A 385 14.14 -6.68 31.00
CA THR A 385 14.80 -5.37 30.98
C THR A 385 15.33 -5.10 29.58
N ILE A 386 14.67 -4.21 28.87
CA ILE A 386 15.11 -3.76 27.54
C ILE A 386 16.15 -2.64 27.72
N GLN A 387 17.35 -2.85 27.21
CA GLN A 387 18.45 -1.88 27.31
C GLN A 387 18.45 -0.89 26.13
N ASN A 388 18.07 -1.35 24.93
CA ASN A 388 18.09 -0.57 23.70
C ASN A 388 16.74 -0.70 22.97
N PHE A 389 16.22 0.45 22.53
CA PHE A 389 15.06 0.55 21.63
C PHE A 389 15.58 0.96 20.25
N ASP A 390 16.12 -0.02 19.52
CA ASP A 390 16.59 0.20 18.15
C ASP A 390 15.41 0.25 17.16
N HIS A 391 15.71 0.59 15.92
CA HIS A 391 14.71 0.67 14.85
C HIS A 391 13.99 -0.66 14.65
N ALA A 392 14.71 -1.79 14.65
CA ALA A 392 14.10 -3.12 14.50
C ALA A 392 13.08 -3.43 15.61
N PHE A 393 13.38 -3.03 16.85
CA PHE A 393 12.43 -3.15 17.95
C PHE A 393 11.20 -2.26 17.76
N ALA A 394 11.39 -1.00 17.36
CA ALA A 394 10.31 -0.04 17.16
C ALA A 394 9.39 -0.45 15.99
N ALA A 395 9.98 -0.81 14.83
CA ALA A 395 9.27 -1.26 13.64
C ALA A 395 8.38 -2.47 13.94
N ARG A 396 8.87 -3.47 14.68
CA ARG A 396 8.07 -4.64 15.10
C ARG A 396 6.85 -4.25 15.92
N LEU A 397 6.90 -3.11 16.59
CA LEU A 397 5.81 -2.63 17.42
C LEU A 397 4.87 -1.67 16.70
N THR A 398 5.26 -1.01 15.62
CA THR A 398 4.45 0.00 14.91
C THR A 398 3.91 -0.49 13.58
N GLN A 399 4.63 -1.38 12.91
CA GLN A 399 4.29 -1.90 11.58
C GLN A 399 3.49 -3.19 11.74
N ILE A 400 2.21 -3.00 12.06
CA ILE A 400 1.27 -4.09 12.35
C ILE A 400 0.44 -4.46 11.12
N ASP A 401 0.03 -5.72 11.02
CA ASP A 401 -0.98 -6.17 10.07
C ASP A 401 -2.37 -5.94 10.68
N TYR A 402 -3.07 -4.91 10.23
CA TYR A 402 -4.40 -4.55 10.76
C TYR A 402 -5.48 -5.64 10.58
N ASP A 403 -5.22 -6.73 9.85
CA ASP A 403 -6.11 -7.89 9.77
C ASP A 403 -6.02 -8.83 10.98
N ARG A 404 -4.83 -8.89 11.62
CA ARG A 404 -4.51 -9.85 12.68
C ARG A 404 -4.01 -9.21 13.97
N GLU A 405 -3.43 -8.01 13.89
CA GLU A 405 -2.98 -7.23 15.03
C GLU A 405 -3.64 -5.85 14.99
N MET A 406 -4.10 -5.38 16.13
CA MET A 406 -4.57 -4.01 16.29
C MET A 406 -3.86 -3.37 17.47
N ALA A 407 -3.40 -2.13 17.30
CA ALA A 407 -2.87 -1.34 18.39
C ALA A 407 -3.46 0.07 18.33
N PHE A 408 -4.00 0.56 19.44
CA PHE A 408 -4.44 1.94 19.57
C PHE A 408 -3.44 2.73 20.39
N VAL A 409 -3.10 3.93 19.92
CA VAL A 409 -2.25 4.90 20.61
C VAL A 409 -3.08 6.08 21.08
N ALA A 410 -2.88 6.49 22.33
CA ALA A 410 -3.47 7.68 22.91
C ALA A 410 -2.43 8.80 22.98
N MET A 411 -2.84 10.00 22.57
CA MET A 411 -2.01 11.20 22.54
C MET A 411 -2.75 12.38 23.16
N PRO A 412 -2.09 13.29 23.89
CA PRO A 412 -2.71 14.55 24.30
C PRO A 412 -3.14 15.38 23.07
N PRO A 413 -4.23 16.15 23.14
CA PRO A 413 -4.70 16.96 22.03
C PRO A 413 -3.62 17.95 21.55
N GLY A 414 -3.35 17.95 20.25
CA GLY A 414 -2.35 18.84 19.64
C GLY A 414 -0.88 18.43 19.88
N GLU A 415 -0.62 17.30 20.54
CA GLU A 415 0.73 16.76 20.72
C GLU A 415 0.91 15.44 19.95
N ALA A 416 2.00 15.29 19.21
CA ALA A 416 2.40 14.03 18.58
C ALA A 416 3.06 13.04 19.57
N SER A 417 2.68 13.10 20.85
CA SER A 417 3.32 12.40 21.97
C SER A 417 2.45 11.24 22.44
N ILE A 418 2.92 10.01 22.26
CA ILE A 418 2.18 8.83 22.72
C ILE A 418 2.30 8.74 24.25
N VAL A 419 1.16 8.65 24.92
CA VAL A 419 1.05 8.52 26.39
C VAL A 419 0.48 7.19 26.84
N GLY A 420 -0.11 6.43 25.93
CA GLY A 420 -0.62 5.09 26.19
C GLY A 420 -0.78 4.30 24.89
N VAL A 421 -0.58 2.98 24.98
CA VAL A 421 -0.79 2.05 23.87
C VAL A 421 -1.47 0.79 24.39
N VAL A 422 -2.46 0.31 23.66
CA VAL A 422 -3.11 -0.99 23.88
C VAL A 422 -3.07 -1.79 22.60
N ARG A 423 -2.92 -3.10 22.72
CA ARG A 423 -2.70 -4.03 21.62
C ARG A 423 -3.54 -5.27 21.76
N LEU A 424 -3.88 -5.83 20.62
CA LEU A 424 -4.60 -7.09 20.46
C LEU A 424 -3.97 -7.85 19.30
N LEU A 425 -3.55 -9.09 19.54
CA LEU A 425 -2.96 -9.97 18.54
C LEU A 425 -3.79 -11.25 18.42
N ALA A 426 -4.48 -11.40 17.30
CA ALA A 426 -5.35 -12.53 17.04
C ALA A 426 -4.58 -13.79 16.63
N THR A 427 -5.07 -14.94 17.10
CA THR A 427 -4.67 -16.26 16.61
C THR A 427 -5.03 -16.42 15.12
N PRO A 428 -4.41 -17.37 14.39
CA PRO A 428 -4.68 -17.55 12.96
C PRO A 428 -6.15 -17.81 12.59
N ASP A 429 -6.94 -18.40 13.48
CA ASP A 429 -8.39 -18.64 13.34
C ASP A 429 -9.26 -17.45 13.76
N LYS A 430 -8.65 -16.41 14.36
CA LYS A 430 -9.33 -15.21 14.89
C LYS A 430 -10.40 -15.50 15.94
N GLU A 431 -10.31 -16.64 16.64
CA GLU A 431 -11.21 -16.91 17.77
C GLU A 431 -10.67 -16.31 19.06
N ASP A 432 -9.35 -16.39 19.26
CA ASP A 432 -8.67 -15.89 20.45
C ASP A 432 -7.74 -14.73 20.12
N ALA A 433 -7.51 -13.84 21.09
CA ALA A 433 -6.53 -12.78 20.92
C ALA A 433 -5.77 -12.44 22.21
N GLU A 434 -4.46 -12.27 22.07
CA GLU A 434 -3.58 -11.83 23.14
C GLU A 434 -3.64 -10.30 23.28
N LEU A 435 -3.91 -9.82 24.49
CA LEU A 435 -3.98 -8.40 24.82
C LEU A 435 -2.71 -7.94 25.53
N ALA A 436 -2.29 -6.71 25.23
CA ALA A 436 -1.26 -6.06 26.03
C ALA A 436 -1.44 -4.54 26.06
N ILE A 437 -1.17 -3.93 27.22
CA ILE A 437 -1.36 -2.49 27.45
C ILE A 437 -0.15 -1.87 28.15
N MET A 438 0.14 -0.63 27.83
CA MET A 438 1.10 0.19 28.55
C MET A 438 0.61 1.64 28.60
N VAL A 439 0.75 2.28 29.76
CA VAL A 439 0.50 3.71 29.96
C VAL A 439 1.76 4.32 30.56
N ARG A 440 2.16 5.49 30.06
CA ARG A 440 3.36 6.20 30.51
C ARG A 440 3.30 6.42 32.02
N SER A 441 4.44 6.24 32.70
CA SER A 441 4.48 6.16 34.17
C SER A 441 3.90 7.38 34.89
N ASP A 442 4.09 8.57 34.32
CA ASP A 442 3.58 9.87 34.80
C ASP A 442 2.08 10.08 34.53
N MET A 443 1.48 9.26 33.65
CA MET A 443 0.06 9.33 33.28
C MET A 443 -0.81 8.32 34.04
N LYS A 444 -0.21 7.57 34.96
CA LYS A 444 -0.91 6.55 35.74
C LYS A 444 -1.93 7.18 36.69
N GLY A 445 -3.07 6.50 36.85
CA GLY A 445 -4.18 6.99 37.66
C GLY A 445 -5.00 8.10 36.99
N SER A 446 -4.77 8.41 35.71
CA SER A 446 -5.65 9.29 34.93
C SER A 446 -6.97 8.64 34.52
N GLY A 447 -7.06 7.31 34.57
CA GLY A 447 -8.16 6.55 33.99
C GLY A 447 -7.92 6.13 32.53
N LEU A 448 -6.84 6.61 31.89
CA LEU A 448 -6.51 6.30 30.50
C LEU A 448 -6.39 4.79 30.22
N GLY A 449 -5.86 4.02 31.18
CA GLY A 449 -5.75 2.57 31.04
C GLY A 449 -7.09 1.87 30.82
N TYR A 450 -8.14 2.31 31.54
CA TYR A 450 -9.49 1.75 31.38
C TYR A 450 -10.08 2.10 30.02
N CYS A 451 -10.00 3.36 29.59
CA CYS A 451 -10.51 3.78 28.28
C CYS A 451 -9.82 3.02 27.13
N LEU A 452 -8.52 2.76 27.24
CA LEU A 452 -7.78 1.96 26.27
C LEU A 452 -8.24 0.50 26.25
N MET A 453 -8.40 -0.11 27.43
CA MET A 453 -8.93 -1.48 27.54
C MET A 453 -10.35 -1.60 26.97
N GLU A 454 -11.26 -0.70 27.34
CA GLU A 454 -12.63 -0.68 26.83
C GLU A 454 -12.64 -0.58 25.30
N LYS A 455 -11.85 0.34 24.73
CA LYS A 455 -11.77 0.48 23.27
C LYS A 455 -11.29 -0.79 22.57
N ILE A 456 -10.22 -1.43 23.06
CA ILE A 456 -9.69 -2.61 22.39
C ILE A 456 -10.64 -3.81 22.51
N LEU A 457 -11.39 -3.90 23.61
CA LEU A 457 -12.41 -4.94 23.80
C LEU A 457 -13.62 -4.71 22.90
N ASP A 458 -14.07 -3.47 22.73
CA ASP A 458 -15.12 -3.13 21.77
C ASP A 458 -14.69 -3.45 20.33
N TYR A 459 -13.42 -3.18 20.00
CA TYR A 459 -12.85 -3.57 18.72
C TYR A 459 -12.82 -5.10 18.56
N ALA A 460 -12.39 -5.85 19.58
CA ALA A 460 -12.37 -7.31 19.58
C ALA A 460 -13.78 -7.89 19.31
N ARG A 461 -14.81 -7.35 19.99
CA ARG A 461 -16.22 -7.74 19.74
C ARG A 461 -16.64 -7.44 18.30
N SER A 462 -16.31 -6.25 17.79
CA SER A 462 -16.69 -5.85 16.42
C SER A 462 -16.05 -6.70 15.33
N THR A 463 -14.92 -7.36 15.63
CA THR A 463 -14.16 -8.21 14.70
C THR A 463 -14.46 -9.70 14.86
N GLY A 464 -15.33 -10.08 15.80
CA GLY A 464 -15.75 -11.47 16.02
C GLY A 464 -14.80 -12.30 16.87
N ILE A 465 -13.83 -11.68 17.57
CA ILE A 465 -13.01 -12.36 18.56
C ILE A 465 -13.92 -12.86 19.70
N ARG A 466 -13.76 -14.12 20.09
CA ARG A 466 -14.55 -14.75 21.16
C ARG A 466 -13.85 -14.66 22.51
N HIS A 467 -12.55 -14.92 22.56
CA HIS A 467 -11.82 -14.86 23.83
C HIS A 467 -10.63 -13.90 23.75
N VAL A 468 -10.46 -13.10 24.79
CA VAL A 468 -9.29 -12.24 24.95
C VAL A 468 -8.52 -12.73 26.16
N PHE A 469 -7.21 -12.96 25.99
CA PHE A 469 -6.35 -13.36 27.08
C PHE A 469 -5.12 -12.47 27.18
N ALA A 470 -4.49 -12.42 28.35
CA ALA A 470 -3.18 -11.81 28.51
C ALA A 470 -2.40 -12.52 29.61
N ASP A 471 -1.10 -12.70 29.40
CA ASP A 471 -0.21 -13.11 30.47
C ASP A 471 0.37 -11.88 31.14
N VAL A 472 0.39 -11.87 32.47
CA VAL A 472 0.86 -10.72 33.26
C VAL A 472 1.71 -11.23 34.42
N LEU A 473 2.77 -10.49 34.77
CA LEU A 473 3.55 -10.80 35.98
C LEU A 473 2.66 -10.67 37.22
N ARG A 474 2.71 -11.66 38.11
CA ARG A 474 1.85 -11.72 39.30
C ARG A 474 1.97 -10.48 40.21
N GLU A 475 3.14 -9.84 40.20
CA GLU A 475 3.42 -8.60 40.96
C GLU A 475 2.78 -7.34 40.37
N ASN A 476 2.25 -7.38 39.14
CA ASN A 476 1.57 -6.24 38.52
C ASN A 476 0.14 -6.08 39.03
N HIS A 477 0.00 -5.83 40.33
CA HIS A 477 -1.29 -5.74 41.03
C HIS A 477 -2.26 -4.73 40.41
N ARG A 478 -1.75 -3.67 39.77
CA ARG A 478 -2.59 -2.65 39.10
C ARG A 478 -3.27 -3.21 37.86
N MET A 479 -2.54 -3.95 37.03
CA MET A 479 -3.10 -4.59 35.84
C MET A 479 -4.08 -5.70 36.21
N VAL A 480 -3.73 -6.52 37.20
CA VAL A 480 -4.60 -7.59 37.73
C VAL A 480 -5.93 -6.99 38.23
N LYS A 481 -5.88 -5.96 39.07
CA LYS A 481 -7.08 -5.28 39.58
C LYS A 481 -7.93 -4.67 38.46
N MET A 482 -7.31 -4.02 37.48
CA MET A 482 -8.03 -3.45 36.34
C MET A 482 -8.71 -4.53 35.50
N ALA A 483 -8.06 -5.70 35.33
CA ALA A 483 -8.66 -6.83 34.62
C ALA A 483 -9.87 -7.40 35.39
N GLU A 484 -9.79 -7.56 36.71
CA GLU A 484 -10.93 -7.97 37.56
C GLU A 484 -12.13 -7.03 37.41
N GLU A 485 -11.89 -5.73 37.47
CA GLU A 485 -12.94 -4.71 37.34
C GLU A 485 -13.58 -4.68 35.95
N LEU A 486 -12.86 -5.15 34.92
CA LEU A 486 -13.34 -5.29 33.54
C LEU A 486 -13.90 -6.70 33.24
N GLY A 487 -14.01 -7.57 34.25
CA GLY A 487 -14.66 -8.88 34.13
C GLY A 487 -13.76 -10.03 33.69
N PHE A 488 -12.43 -9.85 33.65
CA PHE A 488 -11.53 -10.96 33.35
C PHE A 488 -11.47 -11.96 34.50
N ALA A 489 -11.52 -13.26 34.16
CA ALA A 489 -11.12 -14.33 35.06
C ALA A 489 -9.59 -14.37 35.16
N ILE A 490 -9.04 -14.61 36.35
CA ILE A 490 -7.59 -14.66 36.58
C ILE A 490 -7.19 -16.01 37.14
N GLU A 491 -6.26 -16.66 36.46
CA GLU A 491 -5.73 -17.96 36.84
C GLU A 491 -4.20 -17.91 36.97
N PRO A 492 -3.59 -18.60 37.94
CA PRO A 492 -2.14 -18.74 37.98
C PRO A 492 -1.64 -19.45 36.72
N LYS A 493 -0.69 -18.84 36.01
CA LYS A 493 0.04 -19.54 34.96
C LYS A 493 0.95 -20.56 35.63
N ASP A 494 1.00 -21.78 35.08
CA ASP A 494 1.65 -22.98 35.63
C ASP A 494 2.87 -22.70 36.54
N ASN A 495 3.01 -23.43 37.65
CA ASN A 495 3.98 -23.17 38.72
C ASN A 495 5.47 -23.25 38.29
N SER A 496 5.74 -23.67 37.05
CA SER A 496 7.07 -23.68 36.43
C SER A 496 7.47 -22.38 35.72
N SER A 497 6.60 -21.37 35.62
CA SER A 497 6.95 -20.09 35.00
C SER A 497 7.90 -19.28 35.89
N ASP A 498 9.10 -18.95 35.40
CA ASP A 498 10.03 -18.00 36.02
C ASP A 498 10.23 -16.80 35.08
N PRO A 499 9.78 -15.57 35.43
CA PRO A 499 9.13 -15.17 36.69
C PRO A 499 7.67 -15.65 36.84
N PRO A 500 7.07 -15.61 38.07
CA PRO A 500 5.68 -16.01 38.30
C PRO A 500 4.66 -15.15 37.56
N MET A 501 3.77 -15.80 36.81
CA MET A 501 2.75 -15.13 36.00
C MET A 501 1.33 -15.52 36.43
N VAL A 502 0.37 -14.74 35.94
CA VAL A 502 -1.06 -15.05 35.92
C VAL A 502 -1.55 -14.86 34.49
N THR A 503 -2.50 -15.69 34.07
CA THR A 503 -3.22 -15.53 32.81
C THR A 503 -4.59 -14.95 33.13
N MET A 504 -4.92 -13.83 32.49
CA MET A 504 -6.25 -13.24 32.53
C MET A 504 -7.00 -13.59 31.26
N THR A 505 -8.27 -13.99 31.38
CA THR A 505 -9.10 -14.41 30.25
C THR A 505 -10.47 -13.76 30.35
N LEU A 506 -11.00 -13.27 29.24
CA LEU A 506 -12.34 -12.71 29.10
C LEU A 506 -13.04 -13.37 27.91
N ASP A 507 -14.24 -13.88 28.15
CA ASP A 507 -15.15 -14.33 27.10
C ASP A 507 -15.99 -13.14 26.62
N LEU A 508 -16.03 -12.93 25.31
CA LEU A 508 -16.75 -11.86 24.63
C LEU A 508 -18.05 -12.35 23.97
N ALA A 509 -18.38 -13.64 24.06
CA ALA A 509 -19.52 -14.26 23.38
C ALA A 509 -20.90 -13.96 24.01
N GLU A 510 -21.03 -12.91 24.84
CA GLU A 510 -22.30 -12.45 25.44
C GLU A 510 -22.95 -11.27 24.70
#